data_AF-A0A2T8I1F1-F1
#
_entry.id   AF-A0A2T8I1F1-F1
#
_cell.length_a   1.000
_cell.length_b   1.000
_cell.length_c   1.000
_cell.angle_alpha   90.00
_cell.angle_beta   90.00
_cell.angle_gamma   90.00
#
_symmetry.space_group_name_H-M   'P 1'
#
loop_
_entity.id
_entity.type
_entity.pdbx_description
1 polymer ?
#
loop_
_entity_poly.entity_id
_entity_poly.type
_entity_poly.pdbx_seq_one_letter_code
_entity_poly.pdbx_strand_id
1 'polypeptide(L)'
;MKRTTSRLPLLAVLLAVLLLLPSAAAAAVARAIDASKTQRLELPDVLVGPESVAFDARGGGPYVSISDGRVLKYGGEGAGWTTFAYSPSYTKNGCDAFSELPPVATESSCGRPLGLRFHVNSGDLYIADAYMDLMRVGPNGGEATVLATEAGGAPLRFTNGVDVDQVTGDVYFTDSSATYTRAQHQIVNNDG
;
A
#
# COMPACT_ATOMS: atom_id res chain seq x y z
N MET A 1 52.88 45.35 -18.31
CA MET A 1 52.19 44.63 -17.21
C MET A 1 50.71 44.48 -17.55
N LYS A 2 50.25 43.29 -17.96
CA LYS A 2 48.81 43.01 -18.19
C LYS A 2 48.15 42.72 -16.83
N ARG A 3 47.23 43.58 -16.40
CA ARG A 3 46.40 43.34 -15.21
C ARG A 3 45.28 42.36 -15.57
N THR A 4 45.37 41.14 -15.06
CA THR A 4 44.29 40.16 -15.07
C THR A 4 43.27 40.55 -14.00
N THR A 5 42.08 40.99 -14.43
CA THR A 5 40.95 41.26 -13.53
C THR A 5 40.33 39.94 -13.06
N SER A 6 40.44 39.67 -11.76
CA SER A 6 39.85 38.48 -11.13
C SER A 6 38.33 38.56 -11.19
N ARG A 7 37.68 37.58 -11.85
CA ARG A 7 36.21 37.46 -11.94
C ARG A 7 35.60 36.74 -10.73
N LEU A 8 36.43 36.28 -9.80
CA LEU A 8 36.04 35.54 -8.61
C LEU A 8 35.00 36.26 -7.71
N PRO A 9 35.12 37.57 -7.41
CA PRO A 9 34.13 38.25 -6.57
C PRO A 9 32.77 38.40 -7.27
N LEU A 10 32.78 38.57 -8.60
CA LEU A 10 31.55 38.67 -9.38
C LEU A 10 30.79 37.33 -9.39
N LEU A 11 31.53 36.22 -9.48
CA LEU A 11 30.97 34.87 -9.46
C LEU A 11 30.38 34.52 -8.07
N ALA A 12 31.07 34.91 -7.00
CA ALA A 12 30.61 34.71 -5.63
C ALA A 12 29.33 35.50 -5.32
N VAL A 13 29.24 36.75 -5.80
CA VAL A 13 28.02 37.57 -5.67
C VAL A 13 26.87 36.97 -6.49
N LEU A 14 27.13 36.48 -7.71
CA LEU A 14 26.09 35.83 -8.52
C LEU A 14 25.52 34.58 -7.81
N LEU A 15 26.40 33.76 -7.24
CA LEU A 15 26.01 32.53 -6.55
C LEU A 15 25.22 32.83 -5.27
N ALA A 16 25.62 33.85 -4.50
CA ALA A 16 24.88 34.30 -3.33
C ALA A 16 23.49 34.84 -3.69
N VAL A 17 23.36 35.58 -4.80
CA VAL A 17 22.05 36.06 -5.30
C VAL A 17 21.18 34.87 -5.74
N LEU A 18 21.75 33.86 -6.40
CA LEU A 18 21.03 32.64 -6.78
C LEU A 18 20.54 31.82 -5.57
N LEU A 19 21.27 31.82 -4.46
CA LEU A 19 20.88 31.15 -3.20
C LEU A 19 19.84 31.94 -2.38
N LEU A 20 19.72 33.24 -2.62
CA LEU A 20 18.75 34.13 -1.97
C LEU A 20 17.45 34.27 -2.76
N LEU A 21 17.39 33.73 -3.98
CA LEU A 21 16.13 33.61 -4.71
C LEU A 21 15.27 32.58 -3.97
N PRO A 22 14.11 32.98 -3.41
CA PRO A 22 13.22 32.02 -2.78
C PRO A 22 12.83 31.01 -3.85
N SER A 23 13.15 29.74 -3.61
CA SER A 23 12.72 28.66 -4.50
C SER A 23 11.21 28.73 -4.56
N ALA A 24 10.68 29.18 -5.71
CA ALA A 24 9.27 29.11 -6.01
C ALA A 24 8.92 27.64 -6.28
N ALA A 25 9.04 26.81 -5.24
CA ALA A 25 8.30 25.57 -5.18
C ALA A 25 6.83 25.99 -5.14
N ALA A 26 6.22 26.08 -6.32
CA ALA A 26 4.80 26.33 -6.43
C ALA A 26 4.11 25.23 -5.62
N ALA A 27 3.58 25.58 -4.45
CA ALA A 27 2.65 24.72 -3.75
C ALA A 27 1.51 24.48 -4.73
N ALA A 28 1.46 23.30 -5.33
CA ALA A 28 0.37 22.92 -6.21
C ALA A 28 -0.89 23.02 -5.35
N VAL A 29 -1.70 24.05 -5.60
CA VAL A 29 -3.01 24.18 -4.98
C VAL A 29 -3.77 22.94 -5.43
N ALA A 30 -4.08 22.05 -4.50
CA ALA A 30 -4.89 20.88 -4.78
C ALA A 30 -6.17 21.38 -5.45
N ARG A 31 -6.40 20.97 -6.70
CA ARG A 31 -7.67 21.29 -7.37
C ARG A 31 -8.80 20.73 -6.51
N ALA A 32 -9.86 21.52 -6.33
CA ALA A 32 -11.06 21.04 -5.67
C ALA A 32 -11.52 19.73 -6.33
N ILE A 33 -11.80 18.73 -5.51
CA ILE A 33 -12.35 17.46 -5.98
C ILE A 33 -13.79 17.73 -6.42
N ASP A 34 -14.08 17.55 -7.70
CA ASP A 34 -15.42 17.65 -8.25
C ASP A 34 -16.20 16.38 -7.94
N ALA A 35 -16.94 16.40 -6.83
CA ALA A 35 -17.76 15.27 -6.39
C ALA A 35 -18.94 14.95 -7.33
N SER A 36 -19.19 15.75 -8.38
CA SER A 36 -20.15 15.37 -9.43
C SER A 36 -19.59 14.34 -10.41
N LYS A 37 -18.25 14.17 -10.44
CA LYS A 37 -17.55 13.20 -11.29
C LYS A 37 -17.15 11.96 -10.50
N THR A 38 -18.15 11.20 -10.05
CA THR A 38 -17.94 9.92 -9.36
C THR A 38 -18.12 8.76 -10.32
N GLN A 39 -17.19 7.81 -10.27
CA GLN A 39 -17.34 6.51 -10.92
C GLN A 39 -17.40 5.43 -9.84
N ARG A 40 -18.38 4.53 -9.93
CA ARG A 40 -18.46 3.35 -9.09
C ARG A 40 -17.85 2.17 -9.83
N LEU A 41 -16.88 1.52 -9.19
CA LEU A 41 -16.24 0.31 -9.71
C LEU A 41 -16.75 -0.88 -8.93
N GLU A 42 -17.72 -1.61 -9.50
CA GLU A 42 -18.28 -2.79 -8.83
C GLU A 42 -17.27 -3.93 -8.86
N LEU A 43 -17.14 -4.63 -7.74
CA LEU A 43 -16.47 -5.92 -7.68
C LEU A 43 -17.38 -6.99 -8.32
N PRO A 44 -16.81 -8.05 -8.92
CA PRO A 44 -17.59 -9.22 -9.31
C PRO A 44 -18.38 -9.78 -8.11
N ASP A 45 -19.60 -10.27 -8.33
CA ASP A 45 -20.61 -10.55 -7.29
C ASP A 45 -20.15 -11.41 -6.10
N VAL A 46 -19.16 -12.29 -6.30
CA VAL A 46 -18.63 -13.18 -5.25
C VAL A 46 -17.55 -12.51 -4.39
N LEU A 47 -16.99 -11.38 -4.84
CA LEU A 47 -15.89 -10.69 -4.18
C LEU A 47 -16.43 -9.54 -3.34
N VAL A 48 -16.07 -9.55 -2.06
CA VAL A 48 -16.62 -8.63 -1.06
C VAL A 48 -15.52 -8.02 -0.21
N GLY A 49 -15.90 -6.98 0.53
CA GLY A 49 -15.08 -6.34 1.55
C GLY A 49 -13.81 -5.69 1.01
N PRO A 50 -13.86 -4.78 0.02
CA PRO A 50 -12.71 -3.95 -0.28
C PRO A 50 -12.30 -3.16 0.98
N GLU A 51 -11.11 -3.43 1.54
CA GLU A 51 -10.67 -2.80 2.79
C GLU A 51 -9.71 -1.64 2.52
N SER A 52 -8.65 -1.91 1.77
CA SER A 52 -7.57 -0.98 1.50
C SER A 52 -7.49 -0.66 0.02
N VAL A 53 -7.05 0.55 -0.30
CA VAL A 53 -6.85 0.99 -1.68
C VAL A 53 -5.47 1.63 -1.84
N ALA A 54 -4.80 1.32 -2.94
CA ALA A 54 -3.53 1.93 -3.29
C ALA A 54 -3.48 2.29 -4.79
N PHE A 55 -2.58 3.20 -5.13
CA PHE A 55 -2.23 3.55 -6.50
C PHE A 55 -0.71 3.47 -6.66
N ASP A 56 -0.26 2.95 -7.79
CA ASP A 56 1.17 2.90 -8.07
C ASP A 56 1.68 4.28 -8.55
N ALA A 57 3.00 4.47 -8.53
CA ALA A 57 3.64 5.73 -8.89
C ALA A 57 3.39 6.18 -10.35
N ARG A 58 2.95 5.26 -11.22
CA ARG A 58 2.63 5.54 -12.63
C ARG A 58 1.15 5.91 -12.80
N GLY A 59 0.40 6.04 -11.71
CA GLY A 59 -1.04 6.28 -11.72
C GLY A 59 -1.85 5.02 -12.04
N GLY A 60 -1.23 3.83 -12.00
CA GLY A 60 -1.93 2.57 -12.17
C GLY A 60 -2.78 2.22 -10.96
N GLY A 61 -3.85 1.45 -11.19
CA GLY A 61 -4.83 1.07 -10.18
C GLY A 61 -6.23 1.60 -10.52
N PRO A 62 -7.15 1.66 -9.54
CA PRO A 62 -6.92 1.31 -8.14
C PRO A 62 -6.51 -0.16 -7.91
N TYR A 63 -5.69 -0.38 -6.89
CA TYR A 63 -5.45 -1.69 -6.32
C TYR A 63 -6.27 -1.82 -5.05
N VAL A 64 -7.00 -2.92 -4.85
CA VAL A 64 -7.88 -3.11 -3.68
C VAL A 64 -7.69 -4.48 -3.06
N SER A 65 -7.66 -4.56 -1.74
CA SER A 65 -7.66 -5.84 -1.02
C SER A 65 -9.06 -6.31 -0.70
N ILE A 66 -9.34 -7.62 -0.86
CA ILE A 66 -10.68 -8.21 -0.68
C ILE A 66 -10.67 -9.40 0.29
N SER A 67 -11.85 -9.89 0.67
CA SER A 67 -11.98 -10.87 1.77
C SER A 67 -11.52 -12.28 1.44
N ASP A 68 -11.22 -12.57 0.17
CA ASP A 68 -10.68 -13.89 -0.23
C ASP A 68 -9.16 -13.99 -0.13
N GLY A 69 -8.48 -12.94 0.34
CA GLY A 69 -7.03 -12.89 0.51
C GLY A 69 -6.25 -12.25 -0.62
N ARG A 70 -6.90 -11.89 -1.74
CA ARG A 70 -6.24 -11.26 -2.88
C ARG A 70 -6.17 -9.74 -2.77
N VAL A 71 -5.19 -9.19 -3.48
CA VAL A 71 -5.17 -7.80 -3.96
C VAL A 71 -5.53 -7.81 -5.44
N LEU A 72 -6.57 -7.09 -5.81
CA LEU A 72 -6.99 -6.91 -7.20
C LEU A 72 -6.45 -5.59 -7.76
N LYS A 73 -6.30 -5.52 -9.08
CA LYS A 73 -6.03 -4.30 -9.83
C LYS A 73 -7.17 -4.05 -10.81
N TYR A 74 -7.67 -2.82 -10.86
CA TYR A 74 -8.58 -2.39 -11.91
C TYR A 74 -7.79 -1.97 -13.16
N GLY A 75 -8.11 -2.57 -14.30
CA GLY A 75 -7.48 -2.30 -15.59
C GLY A 75 -8.28 -1.37 -16.51
N GLY A 76 -9.34 -0.74 -16.02
CA GLY A 76 -10.29 0.06 -16.82
C GLY A 76 -11.49 -0.76 -17.31
N GLU A 77 -12.45 -0.09 -17.96
CA GLU A 77 -13.74 -0.69 -18.34
C GLU A 77 -13.61 -1.95 -19.21
N GLY A 78 -12.62 -2.01 -20.10
CA GLY A 78 -12.40 -3.16 -20.98
C GLY A 78 -11.72 -4.35 -20.31
N ALA A 79 -10.87 -4.13 -19.31
CA ALA A 79 -10.09 -5.18 -18.65
C ALA A 79 -10.68 -5.63 -17.31
N GLY A 80 -11.44 -4.75 -16.64
CA GLY A 80 -12.06 -5.03 -15.35
C GLY A 80 -11.05 -5.27 -14.23
N TRP A 81 -11.44 -6.09 -13.25
CA TRP A 81 -10.61 -6.46 -12.12
C TRP A 81 -9.81 -7.73 -12.41
N THR A 82 -8.52 -7.70 -12.12
CA THR A 82 -7.64 -8.88 -12.19
C THR A 82 -6.87 -9.07 -10.90
N THR A 83 -6.50 -10.31 -10.57
CA THR A 83 -5.61 -10.58 -9.43
C THR A 83 -4.26 -9.92 -9.68
N PHE A 84 -3.82 -9.07 -8.76
CA PHE A 84 -2.48 -8.52 -8.75
C PHE A 84 -1.57 -9.30 -7.81
N ALA A 85 -2.02 -9.57 -6.58
CA ALA A 85 -1.19 -10.27 -5.59
C ALA A 85 -2.01 -11.14 -4.65
N TYR A 86 -1.32 -12.08 -3.99
CA TYR A 86 -1.87 -12.99 -2.99
C TYR A 86 -0.77 -13.49 -2.06
N SER A 87 -1.15 -14.01 -0.90
CA SER A 87 -0.21 -14.61 0.06
C SER A 87 0.20 -16.03 -0.37
N PRO A 88 1.35 -16.57 0.09
CA PRO A 88 1.71 -17.97 -0.17
C PRO A 88 0.66 -18.98 0.33
N SER A 89 -0.09 -18.63 1.38
CA SER A 89 -1.17 -19.44 1.93
C SER A 89 -2.36 -19.57 0.96
N TYR A 90 -2.59 -18.58 0.11
CA TYR A 90 -3.72 -18.58 -0.84
C TYR A 90 -3.68 -19.81 -1.76
N THR A 91 -2.57 -20.02 -2.48
CA THR A 91 -2.42 -21.19 -3.36
C THR A 91 -2.24 -22.47 -2.55
N LYS A 92 -1.44 -22.44 -1.48
CA LYS A 92 -1.20 -23.61 -0.63
C LYS A 92 -2.49 -24.21 -0.06
N ASN A 93 -3.46 -23.37 0.28
CA ASN A 93 -4.72 -23.78 0.88
C ASN A 93 -5.86 -23.92 -0.13
N GLY A 94 -5.58 -23.82 -1.43
CA GLY A 94 -6.57 -24.00 -2.50
C GLY A 94 -7.66 -22.93 -2.53
N CYS A 95 -7.32 -21.69 -2.18
CA CYS A 95 -8.27 -20.57 -2.10
C CYS A 95 -8.72 -20.02 -3.47
N ASP A 96 -8.13 -20.53 -4.55
CA ASP A 96 -8.56 -20.32 -5.94
C ASP A 96 -9.67 -21.30 -6.36
N ALA A 97 -9.86 -22.40 -5.63
CA ALA A 97 -10.93 -23.34 -5.86
C ALA A 97 -12.27 -22.82 -5.34
N PHE A 98 -13.36 -23.34 -5.92
CA PHE A 98 -14.70 -23.06 -5.44
C PHE A 98 -14.86 -23.52 -3.99
N SER A 99 -15.45 -22.65 -3.17
CA SER A 99 -15.83 -22.92 -1.78
C SER A 99 -17.29 -22.58 -1.59
N GLU A 100 -18.03 -23.44 -0.87
CA GLU A 100 -19.38 -23.14 -0.42
C GLU A 100 -19.40 -22.14 0.74
N LEU A 101 -18.25 -21.95 1.41
CA LEU A 101 -18.09 -20.98 2.48
C LEU A 101 -17.89 -19.57 1.91
N PRO A 102 -18.48 -18.53 2.53
CA PRO A 102 -18.21 -17.15 2.13
C PRO A 102 -16.74 -16.78 2.37
N PRO A 103 -16.14 -15.87 1.57
CA PRO A 103 -14.74 -15.48 1.72
C PRO A 103 -14.34 -15.05 3.13
N VAL A 104 -15.25 -14.35 3.84
CA VAL A 104 -15.03 -13.91 5.22
C VAL A 104 -14.75 -15.08 6.18
N ALA A 105 -15.37 -16.24 5.94
CA ALA A 105 -15.17 -17.44 6.76
C ALA A 105 -13.83 -18.13 6.51
N THR A 106 -13.18 -17.88 5.38
CA THR A 106 -11.90 -18.47 5.00
C THR A 106 -10.72 -17.51 5.16
N GLU A 107 -10.93 -16.28 5.63
CA GLU A 107 -9.90 -15.25 5.82
C GLU A 107 -8.66 -15.77 6.58
N SER A 108 -8.85 -16.54 7.65
CA SER A 108 -7.74 -17.09 8.44
C SER A 108 -6.86 -18.10 7.69
N SER A 109 -7.39 -18.71 6.62
CA SER A 109 -6.69 -19.66 5.76
C SER A 109 -6.14 -18.99 4.51
N CYS A 110 -6.95 -18.15 3.86
CA CYS A 110 -6.62 -17.55 2.57
C CYS A 110 -5.86 -16.22 2.67
N GLY A 111 -5.91 -15.59 3.84
CA GLY A 111 -5.41 -14.24 4.08
C GLY A 111 -6.54 -13.22 4.07
N ARG A 112 -6.23 -12.05 4.63
CA ARG A 112 -7.10 -10.87 4.61
C ARG A 112 -6.23 -9.61 4.67
N PRO A 113 -5.84 -9.06 3.52
CA PRO A 113 -5.03 -7.86 3.48
C PRO A 113 -5.85 -6.64 3.89
N LEU A 114 -5.35 -5.88 4.87
CA LEU A 114 -6.02 -4.71 5.45
C LEU A 114 -5.30 -3.39 5.17
N GLY A 115 -4.00 -3.46 4.87
CA GLY A 115 -3.19 -2.30 4.56
C GLY A 115 -2.37 -2.54 3.30
N LEU A 116 -2.38 -1.57 2.40
CA LEU A 116 -1.64 -1.59 1.14
C LEU A 116 -0.83 -0.30 0.98
N ARG A 117 0.47 -0.42 0.71
CA ARG A 117 1.30 0.73 0.40
C ARG A 117 2.38 0.41 -0.62
N PHE A 118 2.38 1.14 -1.73
CA PHE A 118 3.49 1.12 -2.66
C PHE A 118 4.68 1.92 -2.13
N HIS A 119 5.88 1.38 -2.31
CA HIS A 119 7.10 2.15 -2.34
C HIS A 119 7.31 2.67 -3.76
N VAL A 120 7.27 3.99 -3.94
CA VAL A 120 7.23 4.67 -5.24
C VAL A 120 8.43 4.32 -6.12
N ASN A 121 9.63 4.27 -5.53
CA ASN A 121 10.86 4.11 -6.30
C ASN A 121 11.09 2.67 -6.78
N SER A 122 10.82 1.68 -5.93
CA SER A 122 10.98 0.26 -6.34
C SER A 122 9.74 -0.29 -7.06
N GLY A 123 8.57 0.31 -6.82
CA GLY A 123 7.29 -0.23 -7.28
C GLY A 123 6.81 -1.45 -6.48
N ASP A 124 7.49 -1.79 -5.38
CA ASP A 124 7.04 -2.86 -4.50
C ASP A 124 5.77 -2.44 -3.76
N LEU A 125 4.83 -3.37 -3.65
CA LEU A 125 3.65 -3.24 -2.81
C LEU A 125 3.90 -3.96 -1.48
N TYR A 126 3.87 -3.20 -0.40
CA TYR A 126 3.82 -3.73 0.96
C TYR A 126 2.38 -3.97 1.37
N ILE A 127 2.17 -5.09 2.04
CA ILE A 127 0.86 -5.63 2.38
C ILE A 127 0.87 -5.97 3.87
N ALA A 128 -0.03 -5.36 4.62
CA ALA A 128 -0.37 -5.78 5.98
C ALA A 128 -1.56 -6.73 5.91
N ASP A 129 -1.33 -8.02 6.16
CA ASP A 129 -2.36 -9.06 6.18
C ASP A 129 -2.66 -9.49 7.61
N ALA A 130 -3.95 -9.61 7.92
CA ALA A 130 -4.40 -9.92 9.28
C ALA A 130 -3.96 -11.28 9.81
N TYR A 131 -3.57 -12.21 8.93
CA TYR A 131 -3.18 -13.58 9.28
C TYR A 131 -1.83 -13.99 8.69
N MET A 132 -1.35 -13.31 7.65
CA MET A 132 -0.06 -13.54 6.99
C MET A 132 0.98 -12.44 7.29
N ASP A 133 0.63 -11.56 8.21
CA ASP A 133 1.45 -10.47 8.76
C ASP A 133 1.99 -9.51 7.70
N LEU A 134 3.24 -9.06 7.82
CA LEU A 134 3.82 -8.12 6.86
C LEU A 134 4.39 -8.87 5.66
N MET A 135 3.92 -8.52 4.47
CA MET A 135 4.37 -9.09 3.20
C MET A 135 4.77 -8.01 2.20
N ARG A 136 5.47 -8.43 1.14
CA ARG A 136 5.84 -7.60 -0.01
C ARG A 136 5.73 -8.37 -1.32
N VAL A 137 5.23 -7.71 -2.36
CA VAL A 137 5.23 -8.21 -3.74
C VAL A 137 5.84 -7.16 -4.67
N GLY A 138 6.55 -7.59 -5.71
CA GLY A 138 7.16 -6.70 -6.68
C GLY A 138 6.14 -6.02 -7.62
N PRO A 139 6.60 -5.10 -8.50
CA PRO A 139 5.73 -4.30 -9.39
C PRO A 139 4.94 -5.12 -10.42
N ASN A 140 5.34 -6.38 -10.63
CA ASN A 140 4.65 -7.30 -11.54
C ASN A 140 3.54 -8.11 -10.86
N GLY A 141 3.34 -7.94 -9.54
CA GLY A 141 2.40 -8.73 -8.77
C GLY A 141 2.88 -10.19 -8.58
N GLY A 142 1.93 -11.08 -8.32
CA GLY A 142 2.15 -12.50 -8.05
C GLY A 142 2.08 -12.86 -6.56
N GLU A 143 2.68 -13.99 -6.21
CA GLU A 143 2.79 -14.43 -4.82
C GLU A 143 3.69 -13.48 -4.02
N ALA A 144 3.18 -12.98 -2.90
CA ALA A 144 3.92 -12.08 -2.01
C ALA A 144 4.90 -12.85 -1.13
N THR A 145 6.01 -12.21 -0.77
CA THR A 145 6.98 -12.74 0.20
C THR A 145 6.65 -12.22 1.59
N VAL A 146 6.59 -13.11 2.58
CA VAL A 146 6.46 -12.73 4.01
C VAL A 146 7.77 -12.13 4.50
N LEU A 147 7.69 -10.98 5.16
CA LEU A 147 8.84 -10.22 5.66
C LEU A 147 9.00 -10.30 7.17
N ALA A 148 7.88 -10.25 7.92
CA ALA A 148 7.89 -10.32 9.37
C ALA A 148 6.59 -10.93 9.89
N THR A 149 6.72 -11.84 10.85
CA THR A 149 5.60 -12.48 11.58
C THR A 149 5.71 -12.27 13.09
N GLU A 150 6.74 -11.56 13.55
CA GLU A 150 7.00 -11.27 14.95
C GLU A 150 7.72 -9.92 15.10
N ALA A 151 7.57 -9.29 16.26
CA ALA A 151 8.27 -8.09 16.64
C ALA A 151 8.58 -8.11 18.14
N GLY A 152 9.80 -7.74 18.53
CA GLY A 152 10.20 -7.72 19.94
C GLY A 152 10.10 -9.08 20.65
N GLY A 153 10.21 -10.20 19.90
CA GLY A 153 10.10 -11.55 20.44
C GLY A 153 8.66 -12.05 20.66
N ALA A 154 7.65 -11.31 20.19
CA ALA A 154 6.24 -11.72 20.24
C ALA A 154 5.67 -11.88 18.82
N PRO A 155 4.87 -12.93 18.54
CA PRO A 155 4.18 -13.07 17.27
C PRO A 155 3.19 -11.93 17.03
N LEU A 156 3.11 -11.49 15.77
CA LEU A 156 2.05 -10.62 15.30
C LEU A 156 0.73 -11.42 15.24
N ARG A 157 -0.40 -10.75 15.50
CA ARG A 157 -1.72 -11.43 15.58
C ARG A 157 -2.79 -10.79 14.73
N PHE A 158 -2.67 -9.49 14.47
CA PHE A 158 -3.67 -8.71 13.76
C PHE A 158 -3.04 -7.51 13.05
N THR A 159 -2.08 -7.81 12.16
CA THR A 159 -1.44 -6.81 11.31
C THR A 159 -2.49 -6.10 10.44
N ASN A 160 -2.47 -4.76 10.41
CA ASN A 160 -3.59 -3.99 9.85
C ASN A 160 -3.15 -2.86 8.91
N GLY A 161 -2.47 -1.83 9.41
CA GLY A 161 -1.97 -0.73 8.59
C GLY A 161 -0.52 -0.94 8.16
N VAL A 162 -0.14 -0.40 7.00
CA VAL A 162 1.26 -0.27 6.57
C VAL A 162 1.46 1.06 5.83
N ASP A 163 2.58 1.72 6.10
CA ASP A 163 3.09 2.86 5.34
C ASP A 163 4.59 2.70 5.09
N VAL A 164 5.12 3.42 4.11
CA VAL A 164 6.53 3.37 3.72
C VAL A 164 7.03 4.80 3.60
N ASP A 165 8.13 5.09 4.28
CA ASP A 165 8.91 6.30 4.05
C ASP A 165 9.49 6.23 2.63
N GLN A 166 9.04 7.13 1.76
CA GLN A 166 9.39 7.10 0.34
C GLN A 166 10.83 7.54 0.06
N VAL A 167 11.52 8.13 1.05
CA VAL A 167 12.91 8.57 0.96
C VAL A 167 13.84 7.49 1.49
N THR A 168 13.58 6.97 2.68
CA THR A 168 14.47 5.98 3.32
C THR A 168 14.15 4.55 2.91
N GLY A 169 12.90 4.27 2.53
CA GLY A 169 12.39 2.92 2.31
C GLY A 169 11.98 2.20 3.59
N ASP A 170 12.00 2.87 4.74
CA ASP A 170 11.57 2.28 6.02
C ASP A 170 10.08 1.96 5.99
N VAL A 171 9.73 0.78 6.49
CA VAL A 171 8.35 0.27 6.50
C VAL A 171 7.81 0.34 7.92
N TYR A 172 6.70 1.05 8.08
CA TYR A 172 5.99 1.21 9.34
C TYR A 172 4.66 0.46 9.23
N PHE A 173 4.34 -0.39 10.20
CA PHE A 173 3.10 -1.16 10.19
C PHE A 173 2.53 -1.28 11.60
N THR A 174 1.26 -1.63 11.69
CA THR A 174 0.56 -1.78 12.97
C THR A 174 0.12 -3.22 13.20
N ASP A 175 0.22 -3.66 14.45
CA ASP A 175 -0.49 -4.83 14.96
C ASP A 175 -1.62 -4.34 15.86
N SER A 176 -2.87 -4.62 15.49
CA SER A 176 -4.04 -4.03 16.15
C SER A 176 -4.30 -4.61 17.54
N SER A 177 -3.80 -5.82 17.81
CA SER A 177 -3.94 -6.47 19.11
C SER A 177 -2.87 -7.54 19.27
N ALA A 178 -2.19 -7.57 20.41
CA ALA A 178 -1.27 -8.66 20.76
C ALA A 178 -2.00 -9.94 21.24
N THR A 179 -3.33 -9.89 21.38
CA THR A 179 -4.13 -10.97 22.00
C THR A 179 -5.18 -11.54 21.05
N TYR A 180 -5.91 -10.66 20.37
CA TYR A 180 -7.06 -11.07 19.55
C TYR A 180 -6.70 -11.05 18.07
N THR A 181 -7.14 -12.09 17.37
CA THR A 181 -7.06 -12.11 15.91
C THR A 181 -8.19 -11.30 15.29
N ARG A 182 -8.12 -11.07 13.97
CA ARG A 182 -9.23 -10.46 13.23
C ARG A 182 -10.56 -11.18 13.43
N ALA A 183 -10.60 -12.50 13.49
CA ALA A 183 -11.85 -13.23 13.71
C ALA A 183 -12.52 -12.91 15.07
N GLN A 184 -11.75 -12.41 16.04
CA GLN A 184 -12.18 -12.12 17.40
C GLN A 184 -12.45 -10.63 17.67
N HIS A 185 -12.24 -9.74 16.68
CA HIS A 185 -12.27 -8.29 16.88
C HIS A 185 -13.59 -7.77 17.47
N GLN A 186 -14.71 -8.44 17.20
CA GLN A 186 -16.03 -8.02 17.70
C GLN A 186 -16.25 -8.36 19.17
N ILE A 187 -15.48 -9.29 19.75
CA ILE A 187 -15.59 -9.70 21.15
C ILE A 187 -15.19 -8.53 22.06
N VAL A 188 -14.22 -7.71 21.63
CA VAL A 188 -13.70 -6.57 22.41
C VAL A 188 -14.75 -5.47 22.65
N ASN A 189 -15.78 -5.39 21.80
CA ASN A 189 -16.80 -4.34 21.89
C ASN A 189 -17.99 -4.69 22.80
N ASN A 190 -18.09 -5.94 23.28
CA ASN A 190 -19.28 -6.44 23.98
C ASN A 190 -19.13 -6.53 25.51
N ASP A 191 -18.00 -6.11 26.08
CA ASP A 191 -17.76 -6.11 27.54
C ASP A 191 -17.90 -4.71 28.18
N GLY A 192 -18.80 -3.86 27.64
CA GLY A 192 -19.10 -2.51 28.13
C GLY A 192 -20.45 -2.38 28.82
#